data_AF-A0A7W1HWQ4-F1
#
_entry.id   AF-A0A7W1HWQ4-F1
#
_cell.length_a   1.000
_cell.length_b   1.000
_cell.length_c   1.000
_cell.angle_alpha   90.00
_cell.angle_beta   90.00
_cell.angle_gamma   90.00
#
_symmetry.space_group_name_H-M   'P 1'
#
loop_
_entity.id
_entity.type
_entity.pdbx_description
1 polymer ?
#
loop_
_entity_poly.entity_id
_entity_poly.type
_entity_poly.pdbx_seq_one_letter_code
_entity_poly.pdbx_strand_id
1 'polypeptide(L)'
;MFCPNCGANNSTEQKFCRSCGLNLEKSAESLLEQIPTAQSANLIKQTQLVEKFGNFALGGFGVVLLTAVGAIIYFIFEKMILTGANVLAGIALIAFLIFAILSLIFVILNESIKEKKAKTNPALNGELTGNKETGKLLEEKRFESVSSVTENSTEILPVENKTRKIK
;
A
#
# COMPACT_ATOMS: atom_id res chain seq x y z
N MET A 1 22.78 -27.91 -5.89
CA MET A 1 21.88 -26.79 -5.57
C MET A 1 20.46 -27.17 -5.93
N PHE A 2 19.45 -26.75 -5.17
CA PHE A 2 18.05 -27.09 -5.45
C PHE A 2 17.37 -25.98 -6.25
N CYS A 3 16.56 -26.34 -7.24
CA CYS A 3 15.79 -25.38 -8.01
C CYS A 3 14.67 -24.76 -7.15
N PRO A 4 14.53 -23.43 -7.07
CA PRO A 4 13.49 -22.79 -6.26
C PRO A 4 12.06 -23.00 -6.80
N ASN A 5 11.91 -23.35 -8.08
CA ASN A 5 10.61 -23.57 -8.70
C ASN A 5 10.09 -25.01 -8.57
N CYS A 6 10.97 -26.01 -8.65
CA CYS A 6 10.56 -27.43 -8.69
C CYS A 6 11.27 -28.34 -7.68
N GLY A 7 12.22 -27.82 -6.89
CA GLY A 7 12.95 -28.59 -5.89
C GLY A 7 13.94 -29.62 -6.45
N ALA A 8 14.14 -29.69 -7.77
CA ALA A 8 15.08 -30.65 -8.36
C ALA A 8 16.53 -30.33 -7.98
N ASN A 9 17.34 -31.38 -7.76
CA ASN A 9 18.77 -31.25 -7.51
C ASN A 9 19.52 -30.97 -8.82
N ASN A 10 20.21 -29.84 -8.89
CA ASN A 10 20.99 -29.37 -10.04
C ASN A 10 22.45 -29.14 -9.63
N SER A 11 23.39 -29.29 -10.57
CA SER A 11 24.80 -28.96 -10.35
C SER A 11 25.00 -27.44 -10.30
N THR A 12 26.01 -26.96 -9.56
CA THR A 12 26.33 -25.53 -9.42
C THR A 12 26.74 -24.85 -10.73
N GLU A 13 27.18 -25.61 -11.73
CA GLU A 13 27.58 -25.09 -13.05
C GLU A 13 26.43 -25.04 -14.07
N GLN A 14 25.23 -25.53 -13.72
CA GLN A 14 24.10 -25.58 -14.65
C GLN A 14 23.35 -24.25 -14.71
N LYS A 15 23.23 -23.70 -15.93
CA LYS A 15 22.51 -22.44 -16.20
C LYS A 15 20.98 -22.58 -16.15
N PHE A 16 20.46 -23.77 -16.45
CA PHE A 16 19.03 -24.06 -16.49
C PHE A 16 18.69 -25.35 -15.74
N CYS A 17 17.54 -25.36 -15.07
CA CYS A 17 17.04 -26.55 -14.40
C CYS A 17 16.56 -27.60 -15.42
N ARG A 18 17.06 -28.83 -15.32
CA ARG A 18 16.67 -29.93 -16.25
C ARG A 18 15.22 -30.38 -16.09
N SER A 19 14.62 -30.19 -14.91
CA SER A 19 13.25 -30.63 -14.63
C SER A 19 12.16 -29.64 -15.06
N CYS A 20 12.40 -28.33 -14.93
CA CYS A 20 11.36 -27.31 -15.17
C CYS A 20 11.80 -26.17 -16.10
N GLY A 21 13.04 -26.16 -16.60
CA GLY A 21 13.53 -25.15 -17.54
C GLY A 21 13.85 -23.78 -16.94
N LEU A 22 13.79 -23.61 -15.62
CA LEU A 22 14.08 -22.32 -14.98
C LEU A 22 15.55 -21.92 -15.18
N ASN A 23 15.81 -20.67 -15.57
CA ASN A 23 17.15 -20.10 -15.63
C ASN A 23 17.66 -19.82 -14.20
N LEU A 24 18.68 -20.57 -13.76
CA LEU A 24 19.24 -20.51 -12.43
C LEU A 24 20.18 -19.31 -12.26
N GLU A 25 20.89 -18.92 -13.31
CA GLU A 25 21.84 -17.79 -13.34
C GLU A 25 21.10 -16.46 -13.06
N LYS A 26 20.03 -16.19 -13.79
CA LYS A 26 19.18 -15.00 -13.60
C LYS A 26 18.48 -15.00 -12.23
N SER A 27 18.06 -16.17 -11.75
CA SER A 27 17.44 -16.27 -10.43
C SER A 27 18.43 -15.98 -9.30
N ALA A 28 19.68 -16.43 -9.44
CA ALA A 28 20.74 -16.14 -8.48
C ALA A 28 21.11 -14.66 -8.46
N GLU A 29 21.22 -14.01 -9.63
CA GLU A 29 21.44 -12.55 -9.72
C GLU A 29 20.31 -11.77 -9.02
N SER A 30 19.05 -12.11 -9.29
CA SER A 30 17.91 -11.43 -8.65
C SER A 30 17.84 -11.66 -7.13
N LEU A 31 18.26 -12.83 -6.65
CA LEU A 31 18.36 -13.10 -5.22
C LEU A 31 19.50 -12.31 -4.59
N LEU A 32 20.65 -12.20 -5.25
CA LEU A 32 21.78 -11.40 -4.77
C LEU A 32 21.42 -9.91 -4.69
N GLU A 33 20.61 -9.41 -5.62
CA GLU A 33 20.13 -8.03 -5.61
C GLU A 33 19.06 -7.76 -4.54
N GLN A 34 18.29 -8.79 -4.16
CA GLN A 34 17.34 -8.73 -3.06
C GLN A 34 17.96 -8.97 -1.68
N ILE A 35 19.21 -9.46 -1.60
CA ILE A 35 19.90 -9.54 -0.31
C ILE A 35 20.17 -8.10 0.14
N PRO A 36 19.57 -7.64 1.24
CA PRO A 36 19.82 -6.32 1.78
C PRO A 36 21.32 -6.21 2.06
N THR A 37 22.02 -5.42 1.25
CA THR A 37 23.44 -5.13 1.44
C THR A 37 23.64 -4.58 2.85
N ALA A 38 24.80 -4.83 3.47
CA ALA A 38 25.09 -4.39 4.84
C ALA A 38 24.84 -2.87 5.08
N GLN A 39 24.78 -2.05 4.03
CA GLN A 39 24.29 -0.66 4.10
C GLN A 39 22.83 -0.54 4.56
N SER A 40 21.91 -1.35 4.02
CA SER A 40 20.48 -1.31 4.35
C SER A 40 20.18 -1.84 5.76
N ALA A 41 20.99 -2.78 6.27
CA ALA A 41 20.91 -3.24 7.66
C ALA A 41 21.23 -2.13 8.68
N ASN A 42 22.10 -1.17 8.33
CA ASN A 42 22.42 -0.03 9.20
C ASN A 42 21.34 1.06 9.15
N LEU A 43 20.70 1.27 8.00
CA LEU A 43 19.56 2.20 7.87
C LEU A 43 18.33 1.72 8.67
N ILE A 44 18.05 0.41 8.66
CA ILE A 44 16.93 -0.18 9.43
C ILE A 44 17.16 -0.10 10.95
N LYS A 45 18.42 -0.13 11.43
CA LYS A 45 18.72 0.05 12.86
C LYS A 45 18.49 1.49 13.35
N GLN A 46 18.68 2.49 12.49
CA GLN A 46 18.49 3.89 12.88
C GLN A 46 17.01 4.26 13.04
N THR A 47 16.13 3.75 12.18
CA THR A 47 14.69 4.04 12.27
C THR A 47 14.04 3.45 13.53
N GLN A 48 14.49 2.28 13.99
CA GLN A 48 13.94 1.64 15.20
C GLN A 48 14.24 2.40 16.51
N LEU A 49 15.35 3.12 16.60
CA LEU A 49 15.67 3.93 17.77
C LEU A 49 14.86 5.23 17.77
N VAL A 50 14.70 5.85 16.60
CA VAL A 50 13.95 7.11 16.47
C VAL A 50 12.46 6.91 16.79
N GLU A 51 11.84 5.79 16.41
CA GLU A 51 10.43 5.52 16.76
C GLU A 51 10.20 5.36 18.27
N LYS A 52 11.13 4.70 18.97
CA LYS A 52 11.03 4.51 20.42
C LYS A 52 11.26 5.82 21.18
N PHE A 53 12.20 6.65 20.73
CA PHE A 53 12.44 7.97 21.32
C PHE A 53 11.33 8.98 20.96
N GLY A 54 10.77 8.92 19.76
CA GLY A 54 9.69 9.80 19.31
C GLY A 54 8.41 9.65 20.13
N ASN A 55 7.97 8.40 20.38
CA ASN A 55 6.80 8.15 21.20
C ASN A 55 7.02 8.51 22.69
N PHE A 56 8.24 8.33 23.20
CA PHE A 56 8.56 8.69 24.58
C PHE A 56 8.64 10.21 24.78
N ALA A 57 9.21 10.93 23.81
CA ALA A 57 9.29 12.39 23.83
C ALA A 57 7.89 13.02 23.69
N LEU A 58 7.11 12.66 22.67
CA LEU A 58 5.76 13.23 22.50
C LEU A 58 4.81 12.85 23.65
N GLY A 59 4.86 11.59 24.11
CA GLY A 59 4.03 11.12 25.23
C GLY A 59 4.42 11.76 26.57
N GLY A 60 5.72 11.80 26.87
CA GLY A 60 6.23 12.36 28.12
C GLY A 60 5.95 13.85 28.25
N PHE A 61 6.26 14.64 27.20
CA PHE A 61 5.94 16.07 27.21
C PHE A 61 4.43 16.33 27.28
N GLY A 62 3.62 15.55 26.58
CA GLY A 62 2.16 15.67 26.63
C GLY A 62 1.59 15.44 28.04
N VAL A 63 2.05 14.40 28.74
CA VAL A 63 1.61 14.10 30.11
C VAL A 63 2.07 15.18 31.09
N VAL A 64 3.32 15.64 31.01
CA VAL A 64 3.84 16.72 31.86
C VAL A 64 3.04 18.00 31.65
N LEU A 65 2.74 18.38 30.41
CA LEU A 65 1.97 19.58 30.10
C LEU A 65 0.53 19.47 30.61
N LEU A 66 -0.11 18.31 30.46
CA LEU A 66 -1.45 18.05 31.00
C LEU A 66 -1.50 18.14 32.53
N THR A 67 -0.52 17.54 33.21
CA THR A 67 -0.43 17.59 34.69
C THR A 67 -0.17 19.02 35.18
N ALA A 68 0.70 19.78 34.51
CA ALA A 68 0.96 21.18 34.83
C ALA A 68 -0.29 22.05 34.62
N VAL A 69 -1.00 21.89 33.51
CA VAL A 69 -2.26 22.60 33.25
C VAL A 69 -3.32 22.24 34.29
N GLY A 70 -3.45 20.95 34.64
CA GLY A 70 -4.35 20.51 35.70
C GLY A 70 -4.02 21.13 37.06
N ALA A 71 -2.75 21.22 37.43
CA ALA A 71 -2.29 21.87 38.66
C ALA A 71 -2.60 23.37 38.67
N ILE A 72 -2.42 24.05 37.53
CA ILE A 72 -2.77 25.47 37.37
C ILE A 72 -4.28 25.67 37.54
N ILE A 73 -5.12 24.82 36.93
CA ILE A 73 -6.58 24.87 37.09
C ILE A 73 -6.97 24.66 38.55
N TYR A 74 -6.37 23.68 39.23
CA TYR A 74 -6.62 23.41 40.65
C TYR A 74 -6.25 24.60 41.54
N PHE A 75 -5.09 25.23 41.28
CA PHE A 75 -4.64 26.40 42.02
C PHE A 75 -5.56 27.61 41.84
N ILE A 76 -6.07 27.83 40.62
CA ILE A 76 -7.07 28.85 40.34
C ILE A 76 -8.38 28.53 41.09
N PHE A 77 -8.81 27.27 41.11
CA PHE A 77 -10.04 26.83 41.77
C PHE A 77 -10.00 27.05 43.28
N GLU A 78 -8.90 26.67 43.96
CA GLU A 78 -8.70 26.96 45.39
C GLU A 78 -8.75 28.47 45.67
N LYS A 79 -8.04 29.27 44.87
CA LYS A 79 -8.01 30.72 45.04
C LYS A 79 -9.37 31.36 44.81
N MET A 80 -10.18 30.83 43.89
CA MET A 80 -11.53 31.31 43.63
C MET A 80 -12.51 30.95 44.76
N ILE A 81 -12.41 29.74 45.32
CA ILE A 81 -13.23 29.29 46.45
C ILE A 81 -12.93 30.10 47.72
N LEU A 82 -11.66 30.38 48.00
CA LEU A 82 -11.28 31.12 49.21
C LEU A 82 -11.63 32.61 49.13
N THR A 83 -11.54 33.20 47.94
CA THR A 83 -11.64 34.67 47.77
C THR A 83 -13.06 35.11 47.36
N GLY A 84 -13.93 34.18 46.95
CA GLY A 84 -15.35 34.44 46.68
C GLY A 84 -15.65 35.37 45.50
N ALA A 85 -14.63 35.87 44.80
CA ALA A 85 -14.77 36.82 43.71
C ALA A 85 -14.75 36.11 42.34
N ASN A 86 -15.78 36.38 41.54
CA ASN A 86 -15.88 36.11 40.09
C ASN A 86 -15.86 34.64 39.66
N VAL A 87 -16.73 33.82 40.26
CA VAL A 87 -16.97 32.41 39.87
C VAL A 87 -17.22 32.26 38.36
N LEU A 88 -17.92 33.23 37.75
CA LEU A 88 -18.22 33.24 36.33
C LEU A 88 -16.95 33.34 35.45
N ALA A 89 -15.95 34.12 35.88
CA ALA A 89 -14.69 34.28 35.15
C ALA A 89 -13.84 33.00 35.18
N GLY A 90 -13.84 32.27 36.31
CA GLY A 90 -13.15 30.98 36.39
C GLY A 90 -13.75 29.91 35.52
N ILE A 91 -15.09 29.80 35.50
CA ILE A 91 -15.78 28.84 34.63
C ILE A 91 -15.48 29.14 33.15
N ALA A 92 -15.45 30.42 32.77
CA ALA A 92 -15.10 30.83 31.41
C ALA A 92 -13.66 30.45 31.03
N LEU A 93 -12.69 30.62 31.93
CA LEU A 93 -11.29 30.21 31.69
C LEU A 93 -11.14 28.70 31.57
N ILE A 94 -11.84 27.92 32.41
CA ILE A 94 -11.80 26.45 32.35
C ILE A 94 -12.40 25.97 31.03
N ALA A 95 -13.56 26.51 30.64
CA ALA A 95 -14.19 26.19 29.36
C ALA A 95 -13.29 26.54 28.17
N PHE A 96 -12.58 27.67 28.23
CA PHE A 96 -11.61 28.07 27.20
C PHE A 96 -10.43 27.09 27.11
N LEU A 97 -9.87 26.65 28.25
CA LEU A 97 -8.78 25.67 28.26
C LEU A 97 -9.24 24.30 27.73
N ILE A 98 -10.42 23.83 28.12
CA ILE A 98 -10.99 22.58 27.59
C ILE A 98 -11.20 22.68 26.08
N PHE A 99 -11.76 23.80 25.60
CA PHE A 99 -11.96 24.03 24.17
C PHE A 99 -10.65 24.06 23.39
N ALA A 100 -9.62 24.73 23.92
CA ALA A 100 -8.29 24.77 23.32
C ALA A 100 -7.65 23.37 23.23
N ILE A 101 -7.77 22.55 24.28
CA ILE A 101 -7.28 21.18 24.31
C ILE A 101 -8.04 20.32 23.29
N LEU A 102 -9.37 20.40 23.24
CA LEU A 102 -10.20 19.66 22.28
C LEU A 102 -9.88 20.04 20.84
N SER A 103 -9.66 21.34 20.57
CA SER A 103 -9.25 21.83 19.25
C SER A 103 -7.89 21.28 18.83
N LEU A 104 -6.91 21.27 19.74
CA LEU A 104 -5.59 20.70 19.49
C LEU A 104 -5.67 19.20 19.18
N ILE A 105 -6.44 18.44 19.97
CA ILE A 105 -6.67 17.01 19.75
C ILE A 105 -7.33 16.79 18.38
N PHE A 106 -8.33 17.59 18.02
CA PHE A 106 -9.01 17.49 16.73
C PHE A 106 -8.06 17.73 15.54
N VAL A 107 -7.17 18.72 15.63
CA VAL A 107 -6.16 19.00 14.59
C VAL A 107 -5.20 17.83 14.42
N ILE A 108 -4.66 17.29 15.53
CA ILE A 108 -3.75 16.13 15.51
C ILE A 108 -4.44 14.90 14.92
N LEU A 109 -5.68 14.64 15.31
CA LEU A 109 -6.46 13.52 14.77
C LEU A 109 -6.69 13.69 13.26
N ASN A 110 -7.03 14.90 12.81
CA ASN A 110 -7.27 15.16 11.39
C ASN A 110 -6.00 14.97 10.55
N GLU A 111 -4.84 15.39 11.05
CA GLU A 111 -3.54 15.15 10.42
C GLU A 111 -3.23 13.64 10.36
N SER A 112 -3.44 12.92 11.46
CA SER A 112 -3.25 11.46 11.50
C SER A 112 -4.19 10.70 10.54
N ILE A 113 -5.43 11.17 10.37
CA ILE A 113 -6.40 10.61 9.41
C ILE A 113 -5.93 10.88 7.98
N LYS A 114 -5.37 12.07 7.71
CA LYS A 114 -4.83 12.43 6.40
C LYS A 114 -3.65 11.54 6.00
N GLU A 115 -2.76 11.25 6.93
CA GLU A 115 -1.65 10.31 6.70
C GLU A 115 -2.15 8.89 6.42
N LYS A 116 -3.13 8.41 7.19
CA LYS A 116 -3.72 7.08 6.96
C LYS A 116 -4.38 7.00 5.58
N LYS A 117 -5.14 8.03 5.17
CA LYS A 117 -5.73 8.09 3.82
C LYS A 117 -4.70 8.11 2.70
N ALA A 118 -3.55 8.77 2.89
CA ALA A 118 -2.47 8.80 1.90
C ALA A 118 -1.78 7.42 1.77
N LYS A 119 -1.58 6.70 2.89
CA LYS A 119 -0.94 5.37 2.91
C LYS A 119 -1.87 4.23 2.46
N THR A 120 -3.19 4.40 2.53
CA THR A 120 -4.16 3.41 2.00
C THR A 120 -4.39 3.56 0.49
N ASN A 121 -3.99 4.68 -0.13
CA ASN A 121 -4.16 4.95 -1.57
C ASN A 121 -2.89 4.89 -2.47
N PRO A 122 -1.79 4.15 -2.19
CA PRO A 122 -0.67 4.06 -3.13
C PRO A 122 -0.85 3.03 -4.25
N ALA A 123 -1.96 2.29 -4.34
CA ALA A 123 -2.16 1.23 -5.34
C ALA A 123 -3.23 1.51 -6.42
N LEU A 124 -3.87 2.68 -6.43
CA LEU A 124 -4.93 2.99 -7.41
C LEU A 124 -4.73 4.33 -8.13
N ASN A 125 -3.48 4.70 -8.42
CA ASN A 125 -3.16 5.82 -9.33
C ASN A 125 -2.24 5.38 -10.48
N GLY A 126 -2.25 4.08 -10.77
CA GLY A 126 -1.51 3.47 -11.88
C GLY A 126 -2.39 3.02 -13.03
N GLU A 127 -3.63 3.51 -13.19
CA GLU A 127 -4.37 3.36 -14.44
C GLU A 127 -5.56 4.33 -14.44
N LEU A 128 -5.97 4.79 -15.64
CA LEU A 128 -7.06 5.74 -15.93
C LEU A 128 -6.63 7.21 -16.10
N THR A 129 -5.62 7.45 -16.93
CA THR A 129 -5.77 8.51 -17.93
C THR A 129 -6.90 8.13 -18.87
N GLY A 130 -8.09 8.67 -18.64
CA GLY A 130 -9.26 8.32 -19.44
C GLY A 130 -10.52 9.00 -18.95
N ASN A 131 -10.49 10.33 -18.80
CA ASN A 131 -11.71 11.12 -18.84
C ASN A 131 -12.32 10.96 -20.24
N LYS A 132 -13.15 9.94 -20.44
CA LYS A 132 -14.09 9.84 -21.55
C LYS A 132 -15.47 9.83 -20.96
N GLU A 133 -16.14 10.95 -21.18
CA GLU A 133 -17.56 11.21 -20.96
C GLU A 133 -18.41 9.95 -21.21
N THR A 134 -18.94 9.36 -20.15
CA THR A 134 -19.88 8.22 -20.22
C THR A 134 -21.28 8.64 -20.68
N GLY A 135 -21.38 9.73 -21.45
CA GLY A 135 -22.63 10.35 -21.89
C GLY A 135 -22.97 10.15 -23.37
N LYS A 136 -22.14 9.43 -24.15
CA LYS A 136 -22.44 9.15 -25.56
C LYS A 136 -22.94 7.71 -25.69
N LEU A 137 -24.26 7.55 -25.63
CA LEU A 137 -24.96 6.36 -26.09
C LEU A 137 -24.38 5.95 -27.45
N LEU A 138 -23.92 4.71 -27.55
CA LEU A 138 -23.51 4.12 -28.81
C LEU A 138 -24.70 4.21 -29.77
N GLU A 139 -24.51 4.92 -30.88
CA GLU A 139 -25.42 4.87 -32.02
C GLU A 139 -25.70 3.40 -32.34
N GLU A 140 -26.96 2.98 -32.29
CA GLU A 140 -27.43 1.65 -32.69
C GLU A 140 -27.12 1.45 -34.17
N LYS A 141 -25.88 1.06 -34.47
CA LYS A 141 -25.45 0.71 -35.80
C LYS A 141 -26.07 -0.65 -36.08
N ARG A 142 -27.21 -0.63 -36.77
CA ARG A 142 -27.88 -1.79 -37.38
C ARG A 142 -26.82 -2.78 -37.83
N PHE A 143 -26.72 -3.91 -37.14
CA PHE A 143 -25.95 -5.05 -37.61
C PHE A 143 -26.61 -5.52 -38.91
N GLU A 144 -26.02 -5.17 -40.04
CA GLU A 144 -26.28 -5.90 -41.28
C GLU A 144 -25.80 -7.33 -41.08
N SER A 145 -26.68 -8.29 -41.39
CA SER A 145 -26.39 -9.70 -41.31
C SER A 145 -25.25 -10.04 -42.27
N VAL A 146 -24.05 -10.22 -41.73
CA VAL A 146 -22.94 -10.78 -42.49
C VAL A 146 -23.30 -12.24 -42.78
N SER A 147 -23.36 -12.58 -44.07
CA SER A 147 -23.66 -13.93 -44.53
C SER A 147 -22.70 -14.92 -43.89
N SER A 148 -23.24 -15.90 -43.16
CA SER A 148 -22.48 -17.00 -42.61
C SER A 148 -21.68 -17.67 -43.73
N VAL A 149 -20.36 -17.68 -43.61
CA VAL A 149 -19.49 -18.47 -44.47
C VAL A 149 -19.90 -19.92 -44.26
N THR A 150 -20.57 -20.48 -45.25
CA THR A 150 -21.03 -21.86 -45.27
C THR A 150 -19.82 -22.80 -45.27
N GLU A 151 -19.97 -23.92 -44.56
CA GLU A 151 -18.97 -24.95 -44.30
C GLU A 151 -18.53 -25.69 -45.57
N ASN A 152 -17.81 -25.01 -46.48
CA ASN A 152 -17.22 -25.64 -47.67
C ASN A 152 -15.72 -25.35 -47.78
N SER A 153 -14.95 -25.78 -46.78
CA SER A 153 -13.47 -25.81 -46.85
C SER A 153 -12.88 -27.14 -46.36
N THR A 154 -13.60 -28.24 -46.62
CA THR A 154 -13.01 -29.58 -46.61
C THR A 154 -13.21 -30.22 -47.97
N GLU A 155 -12.59 -29.63 -48.99
CA GLU A 155 -12.39 -30.33 -50.26
C GLU A 155 -11.26 -31.34 -50.06
N ILE A 156 -11.59 -32.62 -50.25
CA ILE A 156 -10.74 -33.77 -49.99
C ILE A 156 -9.61 -33.79 -51.02
N LEU A 157 -8.36 -33.76 -50.54
CA LEU A 157 -7.16 -33.95 -51.38
C LEU A 157 -7.20 -35.33 -52.05
N PRO A 158 -7.07 -35.44 -53.38
CA PRO A 158 -6.99 -36.74 -54.05
C PRO A 158 -5.66 -37.42 -53.72
N VAL A 159 -5.73 -38.60 -53.12
CA VAL A 159 -4.57 -39.47 -52.89
C VAL A 159 -4.20 -40.14 -54.21
N GLU A 160 -3.10 -39.72 -54.84
CA GLU A 160 -2.55 -40.35 -56.05
C GLU A 160 -1.93 -41.70 -55.68
N ASN A 161 -2.69 -42.79 -55.82
CA ASN A 161 -2.21 -44.14 -55.56
C ASN A 161 -1.40 -44.66 -56.74
N LYS A 162 -0.08 -44.41 -56.77
CA LYS A 162 0.84 -45.01 -57.74
C LYS A 162 0.98 -46.51 -57.49
N THR A 163 0.26 -47.31 -58.26
CA THR A 163 0.50 -48.74 -58.40
C THR A 163 1.89 -48.97 -59.02
N ARG A 164 2.89 -49.31 -58.20
CA ARG A 164 4.13 -49.91 -58.70
C ARG A 164 3.82 -51.34 -59.16
N LYS A 165 3.80 -51.55 -60.48
CA LYS A 165 3.92 -52.88 -61.08
C LYS A 165 5.26 -53.47 -60.68
N ILE A 166 5.23 -54.52 -59.87
CA ILE A 166 6.37 -55.41 -59.66
C ILE A 166 6.38 -56.36 -60.87
N LYS A 167 7.49 -56.36 -61.60
CA LYS A 167 7.77 -57.27 -62.72
C LYS A 167 8.73 -58.35 -62.22
#